data_AF-A0A914XTJ8-F1
#
_entry.id   AF-A0A914XTJ8-F1
#
_cell.length_a   1.000
_cell.length_b   1.000
_cell.length_c   1.000
_cell.angle_alpha   90.00
_cell.angle_beta   90.00
_cell.angle_gamma   90.00
#
_symmetry.space_group_name_H-M   'P 1'
#
loop_
_entity.id
_entity.type
_entity.pdbx_description
1 polymer ?
#
loop_
_entity_poly.entity_id
_entity_poly.type
_entity_poly.pdbx_seq_one_letter_code
_entity_poly.pdbx_strand_id
1 'polypeptide(L)'
;MKKIQKEITPEFRKNAVQWLEEVCIEAKCEIVVFPLAISLMDRFLSKKFVPKMHLQALASACLLISGKVKAPVPLTPKTIAYYTDGAVTVEQLLEWELAVTATLNWHFYSPTPFEFFDQILSRTSKFSELKKLFQKACYRLFQGSFQLSLIFCVFYATDFFLILT
;
A
#
# COMPACT_ATOMS: atom_id res chain seq x y z
N MET A 1 19.69 6.45 10.12
CA MET A 1 19.03 5.20 9.66
C MET A 1 19.94 4.51 8.67
N LYS A 2 20.29 3.23 8.87
CA LYS A 2 21.09 2.46 7.88
C LYS A 2 20.28 2.33 6.59
N LYS A 3 20.89 2.65 5.45
CA LYS A 3 20.26 2.51 4.13
C LYS A 3 20.22 1.01 3.78
N ILE A 4 19.07 0.36 4.03
CA ILE A 4 18.89 -1.08 3.76
C ILE A 4 18.88 -1.34 2.25
N GLN A 5 18.19 -0.47 1.50
CA GLN A 5 18.14 -0.54 0.05
C GLN A 5 19.42 0.02 -0.58
N LYS A 6 20.10 -0.81 -1.37
CA LYS A 6 21.26 -0.42 -2.17
C LYS A 6 20.89 -0.11 -3.62
N GLU A 7 19.90 -0.81 -4.18
CA GLU A 7 19.50 -0.69 -5.58
C GLU A 7 18.23 0.14 -5.79
N ILE A 8 17.28 0.10 -4.84
CA ILE A 8 16.02 0.81 -4.96
C ILE A 8 16.24 2.30 -4.70
N THR A 9 16.07 3.10 -5.75
CA THR A 9 16.05 4.56 -5.70
C THR A 9 14.62 5.07 -5.48
N PRO A 10 14.43 6.34 -5.06
CA PRO A 10 13.12 6.94 -4.99
C PRO A 10 12.34 6.89 -6.31
N GLU A 11 13.04 6.93 -7.45
CA GLU A 11 12.42 6.83 -8.78
C GLU A 11 11.85 5.43 -9.04
N PHE A 12 12.60 4.37 -8.71
CA PHE A 12 12.07 3.00 -8.84
C PHE A 12 10.82 2.78 -7.98
N ARG A 13 10.80 3.33 -6.75
CA ARG A 13 9.59 3.30 -5.91
C ARG A 13 8.45 4.08 -6.57
N LYS A 14 8.71 5.28 -7.08
CA LYS A 14 7.70 6.11 -7.74
C LYS A 14 7.04 5.36 -8.91
N ASN A 15 7.83 4.67 -9.73
CA ASN A 15 7.33 3.85 -10.82
C ASN A 15 6.45 2.69 -10.32
N ALA A 16 6.86 2.01 -9.24
CA ALA A 16 6.06 0.95 -8.64
C ALA A 16 4.74 1.47 -8.04
N VAL A 17 4.76 2.65 -7.41
CA VAL A 17 3.56 3.33 -6.88
C VAL A 17 2.63 3.74 -8.01
N GLN A 18 3.16 4.30 -9.10
CA GLN A 18 2.37 4.65 -10.26
C GLN A 18 1.70 3.42 -10.87
N TRP A 19 2.43 2.32 -11.03
CA TRP A 19 1.86 1.05 -11.50
C TRP A 19 0.74 0.55 -10.56
N LEU A 20 0.93 0.59 -9.24
CA LEU A 20 -0.11 0.23 -8.28
C LEU A 20 -1.38 1.06 -8.44
N GLU A 21 -1.24 2.36 -8.72
CA GLU A 21 -2.35 3.28 -8.92
C GLU A 21 -3.12 2.94 -10.20
N GLU A 22 -2.40 2.76 -11.32
CA GLU A 22 -2.97 2.39 -12.62
C GLU A 22 -3.78 1.09 -12.51
N VAL A 23 -3.21 0.06 -11.88
CA VAL A 23 -3.91 -1.23 -11.65
C VAL A 23 -5.12 -1.06 -10.74
N CYS A 24 -5.02 -0.28 -9.67
CA CYS A 24 -6.16 -0.05 -8.78
C CYS A 24 -7.31 0.70 -9.48
N ILE A 25 -7.00 1.64 -10.36
CA ILE A 25 -8.00 2.38 -11.15
C ILE A 25 -8.67 1.44 -12.16
N GLU A 26 -7.87 0.71 -12.94
CA GLU A 26 -8.35 -0.19 -13.98
C GLU A 26 -9.20 -1.34 -13.40
N ALA A 27 -8.72 -1.94 -12.30
CA ALA A 27 -9.41 -3.02 -11.61
C ALA A 27 -10.54 -2.53 -10.68
N LYS A 28 -10.77 -1.21 -10.61
CA LYS A 28 -11.79 -0.56 -9.75
C LYS A 28 -11.70 -1.00 -8.29
N CYS A 29 -10.49 -1.04 -7.76
CA CYS A 29 -10.23 -1.39 -6.37
C CYS A 29 -10.89 -0.39 -5.41
N GLU A 30 -11.20 -0.88 -4.21
CA GLU A 30 -11.56 -0.01 -3.09
C GLU A 30 -10.45 0.99 -2.81
N ILE A 31 -10.82 2.22 -2.52
CA ILE A 31 -9.85 3.32 -2.40
C ILE A 31 -8.82 3.13 -1.28
N VAL A 32 -9.16 2.32 -0.28
CA VAL A 32 -8.30 1.96 0.85
C VAL A 32 -7.24 0.92 0.50
N VAL A 33 -7.38 0.21 -0.63
CA VAL A 33 -6.46 -0.87 -1.06
C VAL A 33 -5.11 -0.29 -1.50
N PHE A 34 -5.13 0.72 -2.35
CA PHE A 34 -3.92 1.39 -2.85
C PHE A 34 -3.00 1.94 -1.74
N PRO A 35 -3.47 2.79 -0.80
CA PRO A 35 -2.61 3.33 0.26
C PRO A 35 -2.10 2.24 1.19
N LEU A 36 -2.89 1.18 1.43
CA LEU A 36 -2.43 0.04 2.20
C LEU A 36 -1.29 -0.69 1.47
N ALA A 37 -1.42 -0.94 0.17
CA ALA A 37 -0.40 -1.63 -0.62
C ALA A 37 0.95 -0.89 -0.58
N ILE A 38 0.92 0.45 -0.69
CA ILE A 38 2.11 1.29 -0.52
C ILE A 38 2.70 1.14 0.87
N SER A 39 1.87 1.20 1.91
CA SER A 39 2.32 1.04 3.30
C SER A 39 2.97 -0.34 3.53
N LEU A 40 2.40 -1.42 2.98
CA LEU A 40 3.00 -2.75 3.05
C LEU A 40 4.37 -2.79 2.35
N MET A 41 4.46 -2.24 1.14
CA MET A 41 5.69 -2.20 0.35
C MET A 41 6.78 -1.40 1.07
N ASP A 42 6.47 -0.20 1.55
CA ASP A 42 7.43 0.66 2.25
C ASP A 42 7.94 0.02 3.55
N ARG A 43 7.05 -0.62 4.32
CA ARG A 43 7.44 -1.35 5.54
C ARG A 43 8.26 -2.60 5.26
N PHE A 44 8.06 -3.23 4.10
CA PHE A 44 8.89 -4.35 3.67
C PHE A 44 10.30 -3.87 3.30
N LEU A 45 10.39 -2.81 2.49
CA LEU A 45 11.65 -2.20 2.06
C LEU A 45 12.45 -1.61 3.24
N SER A 46 11.79 -1.24 4.34
CA SER A 46 12.45 -0.80 5.57
C SER A 46 13.00 -1.95 6.45
N LYS A 47 12.75 -3.21 6.09
CA LYS A 47 13.21 -4.40 6.83
C LYS A 47 14.11 -5.34 6.03
N LYS A 48 13.89 -5.46 4.71
CA LYS A 48 14.58 -6.43 3.84
C LYS A 48 15.13 -5.75 2.60
N PHE A 49 16.36 -6.08 2.23
CA PHE A 49 16.93 -5.68 0.94
C PHE A 49 16.17 -6.37 -0.21
N VAL A 50 15.83 -5.61 -1.25
CA VAL A 50 15.13 -6.11 -2.43
C VAL A 50 15.88 -5.68 -3.69
N PRO A 51 16.30 -6.62 -4.54
CA PRO A 51 16.84 -6.31 -5.87
C PRO A 51 15.80 -5.59 -6.74
N LYS A 52 16.24 -4.67 -7.61
CA LYS A 52 15.31 -3.90 -8.45
C LYS A 52 14.37 -4.76 -9.30
N MET A 53 14.85 -5.92 -9.76
CA MET A 53 14.09 -6.86 -10.58
C MET A 53 12.89 -7.49 -9.85
N HIS A 54 12.89 -7.46 -8.52
CA HIS A 54 11.81 -8.03 -7.71
C HIS A 54 10.83 -6.98 -7.17
N LEU A 55 11.05 -5.70 -7.48
CA LEU A 55 10.19 -4.63 -6.95
C LEU A 55 8.74 -4.77 -7.44
N GLN A 56 8.52 -5.15 -8.70
CA GLN A 56 7.18 -5.34 -9.24
C GLN A 56 6.48 -6.57 -8.64
N ALA A 57 7.22 -7.65 -8.35
CA ALA A 57 6.69 -8.82 -7.65
C ALA A 57 6.30 -8.47 -6.20
N LEU A 58 7.13 -7.71 -5.50
CA LEU A 58 6.82 -7.19 -4.16
C LEU A 58 5.56 -6.31 -4.19
N ALA A 59 5.50 -5.33 -5.11
CA ALA A 59 4.34 -4.45 -5.24
C ALA A 59 3.06 -5.25 -5.54
N SER A 60 3.13 -6.23 -6.44
CA SER A 60 2.03 -7.13 -6.77
C SER A 60 1.54 -7.92 -5.56
N ALA A 61 2.45 -8.46 -4.74
CA ALA A 61 2.10 -9.16 -3.51
C ALA A 61 1.47 -8.22 -2.47
N CYS A 62 1.99 -7.01 -2.32
CA CYS A 62 1.40 -5.99 -1.46
C CYS A 62 -0.02 -5.61 -1.90
N LEU A 63 -0.27 -5.53 -3.21
CA LEU A 63 -1.60 -5.29 -3.76
C LEU A 63 -2.55 -6.44 -3.46
N LEU A 64 -2.10 -7.68 -3.66
CA LEU A 64 -2.88 -8.89 -3.36
C LEU A 64 -3.30 -8.93 -1.88
N ILE A 65 -2.36 -8.72 -0.96
CA ILE A 65 -2.63 -8.71 0.48
C ILE A 65 -3.61 -7.58 0.83
N SER A 66 -3.38 -6.38 0.29
CA SER A 66 -4.24 -5.22 0.58
C SER A 66 -5.66 -5.43 0.08
N GLY A 67 -5.82 -6.04 -1.10
CA GLY A 67 -7.11 -6.47 -1.63
C GLY A 67 -7.80 -7.44 -0.69
N LYS A 68 -7.11 -8.49 -0.23
CA LYS A 68 -7.67 -9.48 0.72
C LYS A 68 -8.08 -8.86 2.06
N VAL A 69 -7.38 -7.82 2.52
CA VAL A 69 -7.64 -7.17 3.81
C VAL A 69 -8.78 -6.15 3.76
N LYS A 70 -8.88 -5.37 2.67
CA LYS A 70 -9.76 -4.20 2.60
C LYS A 70 -10.90 -4.32 1.59
N ALA A 71 -10.78 -5.14 0.55
CA ALA A 71 -11.80 -5.25 -0.47
C ALA A 71 -12.82 -6.34 -0.10
N PRO A 72 -14.13 -6.10 -0.31
CA PRO A 72 -15.15 -7.14 -0.13
C PRO A 72 -14.98 -8.28 -1.13
N VAL A 73 -14.51 -7.95 -2.34
CA VAL A 73 -14.16 -8.92 -3.38
C VAL A 73 -12.70 -8.65 -3.81
N PRO A 74 -11.74 -9.43 -3.31
CA PRO A 74 -10.32 -9.22 -3.62
C PRO A 74 -9.97 -9.65 -5.04
N LEU A 75 -8.95 -9.01 -5.61
CA LEU A 75 -8.38 -9.43 -6.90
C LEU A 75 -7.75 -10.82 -6.78
N THR A 76 -7.91 -11.63 -7.83
CA THR A 76 -7.27 -12.95 -7.88
C THR A 76 -5.78 -12.80 -8.23
N PRO A 77 -4.92 -13.76 -7.80
CA PRO A 77 -3.51 -13.78 -8.21
C PRO A 77 -3.34 -13.77 -9.73
N LYS A 78 -4.23 -14.45 -10.46
CA LYS A 78 -4.22 -14.49 -11.94
C LYS A 78 -4.48 -13.10 -12.54
N THR A 79 -5.43 -12.36 -11.98
CA THR A 79 -5.74 -10.99 -12.41
C THR A 79 -4.55 -10.05 -12.20
N ILE A 80 -3.89 -10.15 -11.05
CA ILE A 80 -2.71 -9.30 -10.78
C ILE A 80 -1.55 -9.69 -11.71
N ALA A 81 -1.28 -10.98 -11.90
CA ALA A 81 -0.25 -11.45 -12.83
C ALA A 81 -0.50 -10.95 -14.26
N TYR A 82 -1.76 -10.91 -14.71
CA TYR A 82 -2.13 -10.32 -16.00
C TYR A 82 -1.73 -8.85 -16.12
N TYR A 83 -1.97 -8.03 -15.09
CA TYR A 83 -1.57 -6.61 -15.07
C TYR A 83 -0.05 -6.38 -15.02
N THR A 84 0.75 -7.42 -14.78
CA THR A 84 2.21 -7.33 -14.85
C THR A 84 2.78 -7.59 -16.24
N ASP A 85 1.93 -7.83 -17.25
CA ASP A 85 2.35 -8.18 -18.62
C ASP A 85 3.34 -9.35 -18.66
N GLY A 86 3.08 -10.36 -17.82
CA GLY A 86 3.92 -11.56 -17.70
C GLY A 86 5.23 -11.38 -16.93
N ALA A 87 5.51 -10.19 -16.38
CA ALA A 87 6.73 -9.95 -15.59
C ALA A 87 6.75 -10.73 -14.27
N VAL A 88 5.58 -11.11 -13.73
CA VAL A 88 5.45 -11.87 -12.48
C VAL A 88 4.51 -13.06 -12.71
N THR A 89 4.98 -14.27 -12.42
CA THR A 89 4.12 -15.46 -12.49
C THR A 89 3.25 -15.59 -11.25
N VAL A 90 2.19 -16.39 -11.32
CA VAL A 90 1.30 -16.61 -10.16
C VAL A 90 2.06 -17.29 -9.01
N GLU A 91 2.96 -18.21 -9.32
CA GLU A 91 3.78 -18.91 -8.32
C GLU A 91 4.70 -17.92 -7.60
N GLN A 92 5.40 -17.07 -8.35
CA GLN A 92 6.24 -16.01 -7.79
C GLN A 92 5.41 -15.05 -6.93
N LEU A 93 4.22 -14.68 -7.37
CA LEU A 93 3.34 -13.79 -6.63
C LEU A 93 2.96 -14.38 -5.26
N LEU A 94 2.66 -15.68 -5.20
CA LEU A 94 2.32 -16.38 -3.95
C LEU A 94 3.54 -16.53 -3.02
N GLU A 95 4.72 -16.77 -3.56
CA GLU A 95 5.97 -16.77 -2.78
C GLU A 95 6.25 -15.41 -2.14
N TRP A 96 6.07 -14.32 -2.90
CA TRP A 96 6.20 -12.97 -2.39
C TRP A 96 5.12 -12.61 -1.37
N GLU A 97 3.89 -13.07 -1.56
CA GLU A 97 2.82 -12.91 -0.56
C GLU A 97 3.24 -13.52 0.78
N LEU A 98 3.78 -14.74 0.77
CA LEU A 98 4.27 -15.40 1.97
C LEU A 98 5.44 -14.64 2.59
N ALA A 99 6.40 -14.19 1.78
CA ALA A 99 7.56 -13.44 2.24
C ALA A 99 7.18 -12.11 2.91
N VAL A 100 6.23 -11.37 2.31
CA VAL A 100 5.70 -10.11 2.85
C VAL A 100 4.99 -10.37 4.18
N THR A 101 4.13 -11.38 4.22
CA THR A 101 3.37 -11.77 5.40
C THR A 101 4.28 -12.14 6.57
N ALA A 102 5.29 -12.97 6.31
CA ALA A 102 6.27 -13.38 7.31
C ALA A 102 7.12 -12.20 7.79
N THR A 103 7.59 -11.32 6.90
CA THR A 103 8.43 -10.16 7.25
C THR A 103 7.68 -9.12 8.08
N LEU A 104 6.37 -9.00 7.86
CA LEU A 104 5.50 -8.05 8.55
C LEU A 104 4.82 -8.67 9.78
N ASN A 105 5.10 -9.92 10.13
CA ASN A 105 4.48 -10.65 11.25
C ASN A 105 2.95 -10.53 11.25
N TRP A 106 2.32 -10.63 10.07
CA TRP A 106 0.86 -10.50 9.91
C TRP A 106 0.26 -9.15 10.35
N HIS A 107 1.09 -8.13 10.62
CA HIS A 107 0.62 -6.78 10.97
C HIS A 107 0.21 -6.00 9.73
N PHE A 108 -0.94 -6.34 9.14
CA PHE A 108 -1.48 -5.66 7.96
C PHE A 108 -2.40 -4.48 8.28
N TYR A 109 -2.84 -4.34 9.53
CA TYR A 109 -3.66 -3.21 9.91
C TYR A 109 -2.84 -1.93 9.91
N SER A 110 -3.24 -0.99 9.05
CA SER A 110 -2.75 0.38 9.05
C SER A 110 -3.96 1.29 8.83
N PRO A 111 -4.26 2.22 9.74
CA PRO A 111 -5.35 3.16 9.55
C PRO A 111 -5.05 4.00 8.31
N THR A 112 -5.95 3.95 7.33
CA THR A 112 -5.79 4.74 6.10
C THR A 112 -6.36 6.15 6.31
N PRO A 113 -5.80 7.20 5.66
CA PRO A 113 -6.34 8.55 5.73
C PRO A 113 -7.82 8.61 5.33
N PHE A 114 -8.26 7.71 4.45
CA PHE A 114 -9.64 7.59 4.00
C PHE A 114 -10.59 7.13 5.11
N GLU A 115 -10.19 6.18 5.94
CA GLU A 115 -11.01 5.71 7.07
C GLU A 115 -11.19 6.82 8.12
N PHE A 116 -10.13 7.60 8.38
CA PHE A 116 -10.23 8.76 9.26
C PHE A 116 -11.12 9.86 8.67
N PHE A 117 -10.99 10.10 7.36
CA PHE A 117 -11.81 11.08 6.66
C PHE A 117 -13.30 10.70 6.66
N ASP A 118 -13.62 9.43 6.45
CA ASP A 118 -15.01 8.94 6.52
C ASP A 118 -15.60 9.11 7.93
N GLN A 119 -14.80 8.94 8.99
CA GLN A 119 -15.26 9.23 10.36
C GLN A 119 -15.57 10.71 10.58
N ILE A 120 -14.75 11.62 10.06
CA ILE A 120 -15.02 13.07 10.15
C ILE A 120 -16.26 13.44 9.35
N LEU A 121 -16.40 12.90 8.13
CA LEU A 121 -17.57 13.13 7.28
C LEU A 121 -18.87 12.62 7.92
N SER A 122 -18.84 11.47 8.60
CA SER A 122 -20.03 10.94 9.30
C SER A 122 -20.59 11.93 10.34
N ARG A 123 -19.75 12.84 10.84
CA ARG A 123 -20.11 13.89 11.80
C ARG A 123 -20.44 15.24 11.14
N THR A 124 -20.27 15.37 9.81
CA THR A 124 -20.50 16.61 9.06
C THR A 124 -21.21 16.35 7.72
N SER A 125 -22.50 16.65 7.66
CA SER A 125 -23.41 16.32 6.53
C SER A 125 -23.17 17.08 5.20
N LYS A 126 -22.14 17.92 5.08
CA LYS A 126 -22.01 18.92 4.00
C LYS A 126 -20.88 18.68 2.99
N PHE A 127 -20.18 17.56 3.01
CA PHE A 127 -18.86 17.44 2.34
C PHE A 127 -18.71 16.26 1.37
N SER A 128 -19.76 15.92 0.61
CA SER A 128 -19.68 14.88 -0.44
C SER A 128 -18.67 15.21 -1.55
N GLU A 129 -18.55 16.49 -1.94
CA GLU A 129 -17.55 16.94 -2.91
C GLU A 129 -16.11 16.90 -2.37
N LEU A 130 -15.96 17.13 -1.07
CA LEU A 130 -14.65 17.14 -0.41
C LEU A 130 -13.99 15.75 -0.46
N LYS A 131 -14.80 14.68 -0.49
CA LYS A 131 -14.30 13.31 -0.66
C LYS A 131 -13.49 13.17 -1.93
N LYS A 132 -14.02 13.58 -3.09
CA LYS A 132 -13.29 13.49 -4.37
C LYS A 132 -11.99 14.30 -4.37
N LEU A 133 -12.02 15.50 -3.79
CA LEU A 133 -10.83 16.35 -3.66
C LEU A 133 -9.77 15.74 -2.73
N PHE A 134 -10.19 15.21 -1.58
CA PHE A 134 -9.32 14.54 -0.62
C PHE A 134 -8.66 13.31 -1.23
N GLN A 135 -9.43 12.50 -1.97
CA GLN A 135 -8.91 11.38 -2.74
C GLN A 135 -7.80 11.82 -3.69
N LYS A 136 -8.08 12.82 -4.54
CA LYS A 136 -7.10 13.36 -5.49
C LYS A 136 -5.88 13.98 -4.80
N ALA A 137 -6.03 14.52 -3.59
CA ALA A 137 -4.91 15.03 -2.80
C ALA A 137 -4.06 13.90 -2.22
N CYS A 138 -4.69 12.87 -1.65
CA CYS A 138 -4.00 11.70 -1.13
C CYS A 138 -3.21 10.96 -2.21
N TYR A 139 -3.79 10.70 -3.39
CA TYR A 139 -3.05 10.09 -4.50
C TYR A 139 -1.78 10.88 -4.87
N ARG A 140 -1.90 12.22 -4.97
CA ARG A 140 -0.75 13.10 -5.23
C ARG A 140 0.30 13.07 -4.11
N LEU A 141 -0.12 13.00 -2.85
CA LEU A 141 0.80 12.87 -1.71
C LEU A 141 1.53 11.53 -1.73
N PHE A 142 0.86 10.44 -2.08
CA PHE A 142 1.46 9.10 -2.16
C PHE A 142 2.46 8.96 -3.32
N GLN A 143 2.23 9.67 -4.43
CA GLN A 143 3.18 9.77 -5.56
C GLN A 143 4.42 10.61 -5.22
N GLY A 144 4.27 11.63 -4.36
CA GLY A 144 5.27 12.69 -4.17
C GLY A 144 6.28 12.51 -3.02
N SER A 145 6.09 11.58 -2.08
CA SER A 145 6.94 11.56 -0.87
C SER A 145 7.10 10.19 -0.22
N PHE A 146 8.35 9.72 -0.08
CA PHE A 146 8.74 8.47 0.61
C PHE A 146 8.46 8.51 2.14
N GLN A 147 8.29 9.71 2.73
CA GLN A 147 8.30 9.89 4.19
C GLN A 147 6.93 10.13 4.84
N LEU A 148 5.91 10.60 4.11
CA LEU A 148 4.64 10.98 4.73
C LEU A 148 3.72 9.79 5.06
N SER A 149 3.83 8.67 4.34
CA SER A 149 3.17 7.41 4.72
C SER A 149 3.70 6.90 6.07
N LEU A 150 5.00 7.07 6.31
CA LEU A 150 5.66 6.76 7.58
C LEU A 150 5.29 7.75 8.68
N ILE A 151 5.08 9.04 8.42
CA ILE A 151 4.67 9.97 9.48
C ILE A 151 3.26 9.63 10.01
N PHE A 152 2.30 9.27 9.14
CA PHE A 152 1.00 8.80 9.63
C PHE A 152 1.04 7.38 10.24
N CYS A 153 1.86 6.46 9.72
CA CYS A 153 2.03 5.12 10.31
C CYS A 153 2.80 5.13 11.64
N VAL A 154 3.85 5.96 11.79
CA VAL A 154 4.73 5.99 12.96
C VAL A 154 4.04 6.68 14.13
N PHE A 155 3.29 7.75 13.91
CA PHE A 155 2.52 8.37 15.00
C PHE A 155 1.42 7.43 15.54
N TYR A 156 0.76 6.63 14.71
CA TYR A 156 -0.29 5.72 15.20
C TYR A 156 0.21 4.37 15.73
N ALA A 157 1.37 3.87 15.29
CA ALA A 157 1.93 2.61 15.79
C ALA A 157 2.53 2.74 17.20
N THR A 158 2.95 3.94 17.62
CA THR A 158 3.46 4.17 18.98
C THR A 158 2.39 4.65 19.96
N ASP A 159 1.32 5.32 19.49
CA ASP A 159 0.35 5.94 20.41
C ASP A 159 -0.87 5.07 20.75
N PHE A 160 -1.09 3.92 20.10
CA PHE A 160 -2.18 3.02 20.50
C PHE A 160 -1.85 2.14 21.72
N PHE A 161 -0.58 2.09 22.16
CA PHE A 161 -0.17 1.35 23.36
C PHE A 161 -0.22 2.19 24.65
N LEU A 162 -0.53 3.50 24.56
CA LEU A 162 -0.53 4.43 25.71
C LEU A 162 -1.92 4.89 26.17
N ILE A 163 -3.00 4.34 25.61
CA ILE A 163 -4.39 4.64 26.02
C ILE A 163 -5.05 3.47 26.80
N LEU A 164 -4.32 2.37 27.05
CA LEU A 164 -4.83 1.21 27.81
C LEU A 164 -3.90 0.68 28.92
N THR A 165 -3.13 1.56 29.55
CA THR A 165 -2.49 1.35 30.86
C THR A 165 -2.44 2.66 31.62
#